data_AF-A0AA96WDP9-F1
#
_entry.id   AF-A0AA96WDP9-F1
#
_cell.length_a   1.000
_cell.length_b   1.000
_cell.length_c   1.000
_cell.angle_alpha   90.00
_cell.angle_beta   90.00
_cell.angle_gamma   90.00
#
_symmetry.space_group_name_H-M   'P 1'
#
loop_
_entity.id
_entity.type
_entity.pdbx_description
1 polymer ?
#
loop_
_entity_poly.entity_id
_entity_poly.type
_entity_poly.pdbx_seq_one_letter_code
_entity_poly.pdbx_strand_id
1 'polypeptide(L)'
;MNFPKNRAALYGEALDVLLRKWASEKRVQHNPIYQELSIELERELLADIAFDSFSADQLFFSKSDVIERIRKFLVSNLNAPQHLDSEKVLEEIEKQQGILVERARDAYSFSHLTFQEYLTAQYIVDNQQLEWLVTNHLTDERWQEVFLLVAGLGSGRKGSDYLLLLMEDQTRTLLDSPVAEPKLRPLLQWAEIATASSNGNYKPVARMLTVRED
;
A
#
# COMPACT_ATOMS: atom_id res chain seq x y z
N MET A 1 1.58 6.14 27.17
CA MET A 1 1.42 6.17 25.70
C MET A 1 0.03 5.66 25.37
N ASN A 2 -0.63 6.22 24.35
CA ASN A 2 -1.92 5.75 23.86
C ASN A 2 -1.67 5.23 22.44
N PHE A 3 -1.63 3.91 22.26
CA PHE A 3 -1.31 3.31 20.95
C PHE A 3 -2.50 3.41 19.99
N PRO A 4 -2.28 3.67 18.69
CA PRO A 4 -3.34 3.62 17.70
C PRO A 4 -4.03 2.25 17.66
N LYS A 5 -5.36 2.25 17.58
CA LYS A 5 -6.16 1.02 17.39
C LYS A 5 -6.20 0.54 15.93
N ASN A 6 -5.70 1.37 15.00
CA ASN A 6 -5.62 1.09 13.57
C ASN A 6 -4.15 0.79 13.22
N ARG A 7 -3.90 -0.34 12.55
CA ARG A 7 -2.54 -0.74 12.10
C ARG A 7 -1.91 0.30 11.18
N ALA A 8 -2.66 0.87 10.26
CA ALA A 8 -2.16 1.91 9.36
C ALA A 8 -1.65 3.14 10.13
N ALA A 9 -2.39 3.59 11.14
CA ALA A 9 -1.95 4.69 11.99
C ALA A 9 -0.69 4.33 12.82
N LEU A 10 -0.59 3.09 13.33
CA LEU A 10 0.60 2.62 14.06
C LEU A 10 1.84 2.55 13.16
N TYR A 11 1.71 2.02 11.95
CA TYR A 11 2.82 1.90 10.99
C TYR A 11 3.22 3.28 10.42
N GLY A 12 2.25 4.16 10.19
CA GLY A 12 2.48 5.57 9.85
C GLY A 12 3.22 6.32 10.97
N GLU A 13 2.80 6.20 12.23
CA GLU A 13 3.52 6.77 13.38
C GLU A 13 4.95 6.22 13.52
N ALA A 14 5.16 4.92 13.30
CA ALA A 14 6.48 4.30 13.33
C ALA A 14 7.39 4.84 12.21
N LEU A 15 6.87 4.97 10.99
CA LEU A 15 7.57 5.56 9.85
C LEU A 15 7.91 7.03 10.14
N ASP A 16 6.94 7.82 10.61
CA ASP A 16 7.14 9.21 11.01
C ASP A 16 8.29 9.38 12.01
N VAL A 17 8.39 8.50 13.02
CA VAL A 17 9.49 8.54 13.99
C VAL A 17 10.86 8.26 13.34
N LEU A 18 10.95 7.32 12.40
CA LEU A 18 12.19 7.02 11.68
C LEU A 18 12.63 8.20 10.80
N LEU A 19 11.73 8.70 9.94
CA LEU A 19 12.03 9.81 9.01
C LEU A 19 12.39 11.10 9.79
N ARG A 20 11.63 11.45 10.85
CA ARG A 20 11.90 12.63 11.68
C ARG A 20 13.22 12.52 12.45
N LYS A 21 13.60 11.32 12.91
CA LYS A 21 14.89 11.10 13.60
C LYS A 21 16.06 11.39 12.66
N TRP A 22 16.06 10.83 11.45
CA TRP A 22 17.07 11.09 10.41
C TRP A 22 17.16 12.56 10.02
N ALA A 23 16.03 13.21 9.80
CA ALA A 23 15.97 14.64 9.51
C ALA A 23 16.56 15.51 10.63
N SER A 24 16.45 15.07 11.90
CA SER A 24 17.11 15.74 13.03
C SER A 24 18.62 15.51 13.07
N GLU A 25 19.08 14.29 12.79
CA GLU A 25 20.49 13.90 12.84
C GLU A 25 21.32 14.54 11.70
N LYS A 26 20.75 14.64 10.49
CA LYS A 26 21.46 15.22 9.33
C LYS A 26 21.39 16.73 9.21
N ARG A 27 20.44 17.41 9.88
CA ARG A 27 20.50 18.88 10.05
C ARG A 27 21.77 19.33 10.78
N VAL A 28 22.34 18.48 11.65
CA VAL A 28 23.65 18.72 12.25
C VAL A 28 24.79 18.61 11.22
N GLN A 29 24.67 17.67 10.28
CA GLN A 29 25.72 17.32 9.30
C GLN A 29 25.76 18.25 8.06
N HIS A 30 24.81 19.18 7.91
CA HIS A 30 24.79 20.21 6.85
C HIS A 30 24.86 19.67 5.40
N ASN A 31 24.42 18.43 5.14
CA ASN A 31 24.38 17.89 3.78
C ASN A 31 23.35 18.68 2.92
N PRO A 32 23.75 19.27 1.77
CA PRO A 32 22.83 20.03 0.90
C PRO A 32 21.60 19.24 0.45
N ILE A 33 21.75 17.93 0.18
CA ILE A 33 20.62 17.06 -0.22
C ILE A 33 19.54 17.04 0.89
N TYR A 34 19.96 17.13 2.16
CA TYR A 34 19.09 17.23 3.36
C TYR A 34 18.60 18.65 3.68
N GLN A 35 18.74 19.59 2.73
CA GLN A 35 18.03 20.87 2.72
C GLN A 35 16.93 20.91 1.65
N GLU A 36 17.01 20.03 0.64
CA GLU A 36 16.12 20.05 -0.53
C GLU A 36 15.11 18.88 -0.55
N LEU A 37 15.48 17.70 -0.04
CA LEU A 37 14.55 16.58 0.14
C LEU A 37 13.79 16.72 1.48
N SER A 38 12.47 16.90 1.45
CA SER A 38 11.63 16.93 2.66
C SER A 38 11.27 15.52 3.16
N ILE A 39 10.76 15.44 4.40
CA ILE A 39 10.26 14.17 5.00
C ILE A 39 9.07 13.64 4.21
N GLU A 40 8.25 14.55 3.68
CA GLU A 40 7.08 14.27 2.88
C GLU A 40 7.50 13.74 1.49
N LEU A 41 8.43 14.42 0.82
CA LEU A 41 8.94 14.03 -0.49
C LEU A 41 9.74 12.72 -0.45
N GLU A 42 10.48 12.46 0.64
CA GLU A 42 11.12 11.16 0.84
C GLU A 42 10.09 10.04 1.07
N ARG A 43 9.03 10.31 1.82
CA ARG A 43 7.95 9.33 2.02
C ARG A 43 7.27 8.98 0.70
N GLU A 44 7.00 9.98 -0.14
CA GLU A 44 6.51 9.79 -1.51
C GLU A 44 7.47 8.92 -2.34
N LEU A 45 8.79 9.18 -2.28
CA LEU A 45 9.82 8.38 -2.95
C LEU A 45 9.88 6.93 -2.46
N LEU A 46 9.82 6.72 -1.14
CA LEU A 46 9.81 5.38 -0.53
C LEU A 46 8.50 4.64 -0.85
N ALA A 47 7.38 5.35 -0.98
CA ALA A 47 6.09 4.80 -1.41
C ALA A 47 6.10 4.36 -2.88
N ASP A 48 6.70 5.16 -3.77
CA ASP A 48 6.91 4.81 -5.18
C ASP A 48 7.76 3.53 -5.33
N ILE A 49 8.93 3.49 -4.67
CA ILE A 49 9.81 2.31 -4.67
C ILE A 49 9.11 1.07 -4.06
N ALA A 50 8.32 1.24 -3.00
CA ALA A 50 7.58 0.15 -2.36
C ALA A 50 6.47 -0.38 -3.26
N PHE A 51 5.65 0.48 -3.87
CA PHE A 51 4.60 0.10 -4.80
C PHE A 51 5.16 -0.67 -5.99
N ASP A 52 6.20 -0.14 -6.64
CA ASP A 52 6.84 -0.74 -7.81
C ASP A 52 7.42 -2.14 -7.50
N SER A 53 8.19 -2.24 -6.40
CA SER A 53 8.83 -3.50 -6.00
C SER A 53 7.82 -4.55 -5.54
N PHE A 54 6.80 -4.15 -4.78
CA PHE A 54 5.74 -5.05 -4.33
C PHE A 54 4.85 -5.50 -5.50
N SER A 55 4.59 -4.64 -6.49
CA SER A 55 3.86 -5.00 -7.71
C SER A 55 4.62 -6.00 -8.58
N ALA A 56 5.95 -5.89 -8.63
CA ALA A 56 6.82 -6.82 -9.35
C ALA A 56 7.17 -8.12 -8.59
N ASP A 57 6.61 -8.33 -7.39
CA ASP A 57 6.98 -9.43 -6.45
C ASP A 57 8.48 -9.47 -6.10
N GLN A 58 9.12 -8.30 -6.09
CA GLN A 58 10.55 -8.13 -5.83
C GLN A 58 10.81 -7.83 -4.34
N LEU A 59 11.11 -8.89 -3.57
CA LEU A 59 11.67 -8.75 -2.21
C LEU A 59 13.11 -8.19 -2.24
N PHE A 60 13.85 -8.45 -3.32
CA PHE A 60 15.19 -7.90 -3.57
C PHE A 60 15.28 -7.30 -4.97
N PHE A 61 16.06 -6.23 -5.11
CA PHE A 61 16.27 -5.48 -6.35
C PHE A 61 17.70 -4.90 -6.38
N SER A 62 18.26 -4.60 -7.55
CA SER A 62 19.67 -4.15 -7.65
C SER A 62 19.86 -2.69 -7.23
N LYS A 63 21.12 -2.25 -7.04
CA LYS A 63 21.41 -0.81 -6.84
C LYS A 63 20.97 0.00 -8.06
N SER A 64 21.17 -0.53 -9.27
CA SER A 64 20.76 0.13 -10.51
C SER A 64 19.23 0.25 -10.66
N ASP A 65 18.45 -0.73 -10.20
CA ASP A 65 16.99 -0.66 -10.15
C ASP A 65 16.52 0.46 -9.22
N VAL A 66 17.14 0.59 -8.04
CA VAL A 66 16.81 1.66 -7.09
C VAL A 66 17.18 3.04 -7.64
N ILE A 67 18.38 3.19 -8.23
CA ILE A 67 18.81 4.42 -8.88
C ILE A 67 17.85 4.81 -10.03
N GLU A 68 17.36 3.84 -10.80
CA GLU A 68 16.37 4.04 -11.86
C GLU A 68 15.03 4.55 -11.31
N ARG A 69 14.50 3.94 -10.23
CA ARG A 69 13.25 4.39 -9.58
C ARG A 69 13.40 5.79 -8.98
N ILE A 70 14.47 6.05 -8.22
CA ILE A 70 14.75 7.39 -7.67
C ILE A 70 14.82 8.45 -8.78
N ARG A 71 15.53 8.17 -9.87
CA ARG A 71 15.66 9.12 -10.98
C ARG A 71 14.34 9.34 -11.74
N LYS A 72 13.49 8.32 -11.89
CA LYS A 72 12.13 8.49 -12.42
C LYS A 72 11.31 9.42 -11.53
N PHE A 73 11.26 9.13 -10.23
CA PHE A 73 10.53 9.93 -9.24
C PHE A 73 10.98 11.40 -9.22
N LEU A 74 12.29 11.66 -9.20
CA LEU A 74 12.86 13.02 -9.23
C LEU A 74 12.52 13.80 -10.51
N VAL A 75 12.23 13.11 -11.62
CA VAL A 75 11.83 13.72 -12.90
C VAL A 75 10.31 13.89 -13.02
N SER A 76 9.52 12.95 -12.49
CA SER A 76 8.04 12.99 -12.56
C SER A 76 7.40 13.89 -11.50
N ASN A 77 7.99 14.01 -10.31
CA ASN A 77 7.44 14.80 -9.23
C ASN A 77 7.90 16.27 -9.33
N LEU A 78 6.96 17.18 -9.62
CA LEU A 78 7.24 18.61 -9.78
C LEU A 78 7.66 19.31 -8.46
N ASN A 79 7.45 18.66 -7.31
CA ASN A 79 7.94 19.15 -6.02
C ASN A 79 9.37 18.67 -5.71
N ALA A 80 9.93 17.77 -6.53
CA ALA A 80 11.28 17.25 -6.35
C ALA A 80 12.35 18.21 -6.94
N PRO A 81 13.52 18.36 -6.31
CA PRO A 81 14.62 19.11 -6.89
C PRO A 81 15.29 18.27 -7.98
N GLN A 82 14.95 18.57 -9.24
CA GLN A 82 15.31 17.74 -10.42
C GLN A 82 16.83 17.63 -10.70
N HIS A 83 17.66 18.46 -10.04
CA HIS A 83 19.12 18.39 -10.10
C HIS A 83 19.75 17.45 -9.07
N LEU A 84 18.96 16.81 -8.19
CA LEU A 84 19.48 15.84 -7.24
C LEU A 84 20.03 14.60 -7.96
N ASP A 85 21.22 14.20 -7.51
CA ASP A 85 21.89 12.99 -7.98
C ASP A 85 21.27 11.75 -7.34
N SER A 86 20.64 10.90 -8.15
CA SER A 86 19.96 9.67 -7.73
C SER A 86 20.85 8.67 -6.99
N GLU A 87 22.16 8.63 -7.29
CA GLU A 87 23.10 7.76 -6.58
C GLU A 87 23.39 8.31 -5.18
N LYS A 88 23.58 9.63 -5.07
CA LYS A 88 23.77 10.29 -3.78
C LYS A 88 22.50 10.25 -2.91
N VAL A 89 21.32 10.39 -3.49
CA VAL A 89 20.05 10.21 -2.77
C VAL A 89 19.97 8.80 -2.18
N LEU A 90 20.31 7.77 -2.96
CA LEU A 90 20.36 6.39 -2.46
C LEU A 90 21.38 6.21 -1.33
N GLU A 91 22.62 6.65 -1.53
CA GLU A 91 23.64 6.61 -0.46
C GLU A 91 23.15 7.28 0.83
N GLU A 92 22.46 8.41 0.73
CA GLU A 92 21.97 9.13 1.90
C GLU A 92 20.86 8.39 2.64
N ILE A 93 19.97 7.69 1.92
CA ILE A 93 18.93 6.81 2.50
C ILE A 93 19.60 5.62 3.22
N GLU A 94 20.51 4.92 2.52
CA GLU A 94 21.28 3.78 3.03
C GLU A 94 21.94 4.08 4.39
N LYS A 95 22.67 5.20 4.47
CA LYS A 95 23.64 5.47 5.55
C LYS A 95 23.05 5.45 6.96
N GLN A 96 21.76 5.79 7.13
CA GLN A 96 21.21 6.10 8.46
C GLN A 96 19.72 5.72 8.68
N GLN A 97 18.89 5.53 7.65
CA GLN A 97 17.45 5.31 7.89
C GLN A 97 17.11 3.90 8.38
N GLY A 98 17.74 2.87 7.81
CA GLY A 98 17.34 1.49 8.05
C GLY A 98 15.92 1.15 7.55
N ILE A 99 15.36 1.91 6.60
CA ILE A 99 14.09 1.60 5.92
C ILE A 99 14.37 0.85 4.61
N LEU A 100 15.22 1.42 3.76
CA LEU A 100 15.77 0.77 2.55
C LEU A 100 17.24 0.41 2.82
N VAL A 101 17.62 -0.85 2.59
CA VAL A 101 18.93 -1.39 3.01
C VAL A 101 19.55 -2.33 1.98
N GLU A 102 20.86 -2.20 1.76
CA GLU A 102 21.67 -3.24 1.11
C GLU A 102 21.81 -4.44 2.07
N ARG A 103 21.45 -5.64 1.61
CA ARG A 103 21.49 -6.90 2.39
C ARG A 103 22.70 -7.76 2.04
N ALA A 104 23.11 -7.68 0.79
CA ALA A 104 24.34 -8.20 0.23
C ALA A 104 24.74 -7.26 -0.91
N ARG A 105 26.00 -7.33 -1.37
CA ARG A 105 26.51 -6.46 -2.44
C ARG A 105 25.57 -6.43 -3.66
N ASP A 106 25.10 -5.24 -4.01
CA ASP A 106 24.17 -4.99 -5.13
C ASP A 106 22.79 -5.66 -4.97
N ALA A 107 22.34 -5.92 -3.73
CA ALA A 107 21.04 -6.50 -3.41
C ALA A 107 20.33 -5.72 -2.29
N TYR A 108 19.37 -4.91 -2.69
CA TYR A 108 18.60 -3.98 -1.85
C TYR A 108 17.22 -4.53 -1.52
N SER A 109 16.67 -4.12 -0.38
CA SER A 109 15.31 -4.49 0.07
C SER A 109 14.79 -3.48 1.09
N PHE A 110 13.51 -3.52 1.39
CA PHE A 110 13.00 -2.90 2.61
C PHE A 110 13.45 -3.68 3.86
N SER A 111 13.63 -2.98 4.98
CA SER A 111 14.12 -3.58 6.23
C SER A 111 13.13 -4.58 6.84
N HIS A 112 11.82 -4.29 6.69
CA HIS A 112 10.71 -5.16 7.07
C HIS A 112 9.60 -5.09 6.02
N LEU A 113 8.98 -6.23 5.72
CA LEU A 113 7.84 -6.35 4.79
C LEU A 113 6.72 -5.37 5.16
N THR A 114 6.42 -5.22 6.45
CA THR A 114 5.36 -4.31 6.95
C THR A 114 5.58 -2.83 6.63
N PHE A 115 6.83 -2.38 6.43
CA PHE A 115 7.07 -1.03 5.90
C PHE A 115 6.82 -0.96 4.39
N GLN A 116 7.18 -2.01 3.64
CA GLN A 116 6.87 -2.11 2.21
C GLN A 116 5.35 -2.14 2.00
N GLU A 117 4.61 -3.04 2.68
CA GLU A 117 3.14 -3.14 2.64
C GLU A 117 2.45 -1.81 2.98
N TYR A 118 2.93 -1.10 4.01
CA TYR A 118 2.41 0.22 4.40
C TYR A 118 2.70 1.29 3.34
N LEU A 119 3.91 1.33 2.80
CA LEU A 119 4.32 2.31 1.77
C LEU A 119 3.60 2.06 0.43
N THR A 120 3.40 0.79 0.06
CA THR A 120 2.56 0.36 -1.08
C THR A 120 1.09 0.77 -0.87
N ALA A 121 0.53 0.55 0.34
CA ALA A 121 -0.82 0.99 0.66
C ALA A 121 -0.97 2.51 0.64
N GLN A 122 0.04 3.25 1.10
CA GLN A 122 0.09 4.69 1.04
C GLN A 122 0.11 5.20 -0.41
N TYR A 123 1.00 4.66 -1.25
CA TYR A 123 1.05 5.00 -2.68
C TYR A 123 -0.30 4.86 -3.36
N ILE A 124 -1.03 3.76 -3.08
CA ILE A 124 -2.34 3.47 -3.67
C ILE A 124 -3.39 4.51 -3.28
N VAL A 125 -3.40 4.97 -2.02
CA VAL A 125 -4.33 6.01 -1.56
C VAL A 125 -3.95 7.37 -2.15
N ASP A 126 -2.69 7.76 -2.07
CA ASP A 126 -2.21 9.08 -2.48
C ASP A 126 -2.28 9.27 -4.01
N ASN A 127 -2.05 8.20 -4.78
CA ASN A 127 -2.17 8.18 -6.25
C ASN A 127 -3.52 7.63 -6.76
N GLN A 128 -4.52 7.46 -5.89
CA GLN A 128 -5.90 7.06 -6.24
C GLN A 128 -6.05 5.70 -6.98
N GLN A 129 -5.09 4.77 -6.82
CA GLN A 129 -5.03 3.48 -7.51
C GLN A 129 -5.97 2.40 -6.95
N LEU A 130 -7.09 2.78 -6.31
CA LEU A 130 -8.03 1.84 -5.68
C LEU A 130 -8.67 0.89 -6.69
N GLU A 131 -9.07 1.38 -7.86
CA GLU A 131 -9.65 0.57 -8.93
C GLU A 131 -8.63 -0.42 -9.49
N TRP A 132 -7.36 0.00 -9.63
CA TRP A 132 -6.26 -0.86 -10.07
C TRP A 132 -5.97 -1.98 -9.06
N LEU A 133 -5.88 -1.64 -7.76
CA LEU A 133 -5.66 -2.60 -6.67
C LEU A 133 -6.74 -3.68 -6.67
N VAL A 134 -8.01 -3.27 -6.70
CA VAL A 134 -9.15 -4.20 -6.71
C VAL A 134 -9.16 -5.04 -7.98
N THR A 135 -8.98 -4.42 -9.16
CA THR A 135 -9.04 -5.14 -10.45
C THR A 135 -8.01 -6.26 -10.53
N ASN A 136 -6.77 -5.99 -10.11
CA ASN A 136 -5.65 -6.92 -10.32
C ASN A 136 -5.41 -7.88 -9.14
N HIS A 137 -5.71 -7.49 -7.90
CA HIS A 137 -5.23 -8.20 -6.69
C HIS A 137 -6.31 -8.59 -5.68
N LEU A 138 -7.61 -8.42 -5.96
CA LEU A 138 -8.71 -8.77 -5.01
C LEU A 138 -8.68 -10.21 -4.47
N THR A 139 -8.07 -11.15 -5.20
CA THR A 139 -7.95 -12.57 -4.80
C THR A 139 -6.49 -13.00 -4.56
N ASP A 140 -5.55 -12.07 -4.51
CA ASP A 140 -4.13 -12.30 -4.27
C ASP A 140 -3.84 -12.21 -2.75
N GLU A 141 -3.60 -13.37 -2.11
CA GLU A 141 -3.34 -13.46 -0.66
C GLU A 141 -2.18 -12.56 -0.22
N ARG A 142 -1.20 -12.32 -1.09
CA ARG A 142 -0.03 -11.46 -0.79
C ARG A 142 -0.43 -10.01 -0.55
N TRP A 143 -1.54 -9.54 -1.13
CA TRP A 143 -2.01 -8.16 -0.99
C TRP A 143 -2.97 -7.97 0.18
N GLN A 144 -3.30 -9.01 0.96
CA GLN A 144 -4.31 -8.93 2.01
C GLN A 144 -4.03 -7.83 3.04
N GLU A 145 -2.79 -7.70 3.54
CA GLU A 145 -2.45 -6.62 4.47
C GLU A 145 -2.47 -5.25 3.77
N VAL A 146 -2.10 -5.15 2.49
CA VAL A 146 -2.23 -3.91 1.70
C VAL A 146 -3.69 -3.46 1.61
N PHE A 147 -4.65 -4.36 1.34
CA PHE A 147 -6.08 -4.03 1.37
C PHE A 147 -6.54 -3.53 2.75
N LEU A 148 -6.08 -4.17 3.84
CA LEU A 148 -6.40 -3.76 5.21
C LEU A 148 -5.80 -2.39 5.56
N LEU A 149 -4.58 -2.10 5.09
CA LEU A 149 -3.90 -0.83 5.31
C LEU A 149 -4.50 0.29 4.46
N VAL A 150 -4.86 0.03 3.20
CA VAL A 150 -5.62 0.96 2.34
C VAL A 150 -6.97 1.30 2.97
N ALA A 151 -7.70 0.32 3.51
CA ALA A 151 -8.94 0.56 4.26
C ALA A 151 -8.73 1.36 5.56
N GLY A 152 -7.53 1.26 6.17
CA GLY A 152 -7.12 2.04 7.34
C GLY A 152 -6.58 3.44 7.04
N LEU A 153 -6.13 3.71 5.81
CA LEU A 153 -5.63 5.00 5.33
C LEU A 153 -6.70 5.84 4.62
N GLY A 154 -7.61 5.18 3.89
CA GLY A 154 -8.74 5.78 3.18
C GLY A 154 -9.59 6.62 4.12
N SER A 155 -9.46 7.95 4.02
CA SER A 155 -9.77 8.85 5.13
C SER A 155 -11.27 9.02 5.38
N GLY A 156 -11.79 8.20 6.28
CA GLY A 156 -13.18 8.21 6.75
C GLY A 156 -14.12 7.37 5.88
N ARG A 157 -15.37 7.20 6.36
CA ARG A 157 -16.34 6.23 5.81
C ARG A 157 -16.40 6.20 4.28
N LYS A 158 -16.44 7.37 3.61
CA LYS A 158 -16.49 7.45 2.14
C LYS A 158 -15.37 6.68 1.42
N GLY A 159 -14.15 6.65 1.97
CA GLY A 159 -13.03 5.91 1.40
C GLY A 159 -13.20 4.39 1.53
N SER A 160 -13.57 3.92 2.73
CA SER A 160 -13.88 2.50 2.96
C SER A 160 -15.14 2.05 2.21
N ASP A 161 -16.16 2.89 2.12
CA ASP A 161 -17.41 2.61 1.42
C ASP A 161 -17.14 2.46 -0.10
N TYR A 162 -16.29 3.31 -0.67
CA TYR A 162 -15.89 3.22 -2.08
C TYR A 162 -15.04 1.97 -2.36
N LEU A 163 -14.05 1.65 -1.51
CA LEU A 163 -13.28 0.41 -1.63
C LEU A 163 -14.21 -0.82 -1.58
N LEU A 164 -15.16 -0.87 -0.65
CA LEU A 164 -16.11 -1.97 -0.55
C LEU A 164 -17.04 -2.08 -1.77
N LEU A 165 -17.44 -0.96 -2.38
CA LEU A 165 -18.22 -0.95 -3.62
C LEU A 165 -17.42 -1.51 -4.81
N LEU A 166 -16.16 -1.11 -4.95
CA LEU A 166 -15.26 -1.68 -5.97
C LEU A 166 -15.06 -3.19 -5.75
N MET A 167 -14.86 -3.61 -4.50
CA MET A 167 -14.73 -5.04 -4.15
C MET A 167 -16.02 -5.82 -4.46
N GLU A 168 -17.22 -5.26 -4.24
CA GLU A 168 -18.48 -5.91 -4.66
C GLU A 168 -18.55 -6.07 -6.18
N ASP A 169 -18.25 -5.02 -6.94
CA ASP A 169 -18.36 -5.02 -8.41
C ASP A 169 -17.37 -5.98 -9.07
N GLN A 170 -16.09 -5.97 -8.64
CA GLN A 170 -15.10 -6.92 -9.15
C GLN A 170 -15.38 -8.35 -8.66
N THR A 171 -15.96 -8.55 -7.48
CA THR A 171 -16.43 -9.89 -7.07
C THR A 171 -17.51 -10.41 -8.01
N ARG A 172 -18.48 -9.56 -8.41
CA ARG A 172 -19.51 -9.94 -9.39
C ARG A 172 -18.90 -10.29 -10.75
N THR A 173 -18.00 -9.44 -11.25
CA THR A 173 -17.26 -9.65 -12.50
C THR A 173 -16.47 -10.97 -12.50
N LEU A 174 -15.79 -11.30 -11.40
CA LEU A 174 -15.06 -12.56 -11.24
C LEU A 174 -15.98 -13.79 -11.18
N LEU A 175 -17.21 -13.66 -10.68
CA LEU A 175 -18.19 -14.76 -10.61
C LEU A 175 -18.92 -15.01 -11.94
N ASP A 176 -19.24 -13.94 -12.67
CA ASP A 176 -19.85 -14.01 -14.00
C ASP A 176 -18.84 -14.37 -15.10
N SER A 177 -17.54 -14.15 -14.87
CA SER A 177 -16.43 -14.65 -15.69
C SER A 177 -16.46 -16.18 -15.83
N PRO A 178 -16.25 -16.75 -17.03
CA PRO A 178 -16.24 -18.21 -17.24
C PRO A 178 -15.07 -18.94 -16.55
N VAL A 179 -14.16 -18.21 -15.88
CA VAL A 179 -13.09 -18.77 -15.05
C VAL A 179 -13.58 -19.12 -13.63
N ALA A 180 -14.74 -18.59 -13.20
CA ALA A 180 -15.32 -18.87 -11.89
C ALA A 180 -15.53 -20.37 -11.65
N GLU A 181 -15.19 -20.87 -10.45
CA GLU A 181 -15.36 -22.28 -10.13
C GLU A 181 -16.81 -22.76 -10.37
N PRO A 182 -17.04 -23.84 -11.13
CA PRO A 182 -18.38 -24.36 -11.41
C PRO A 182 -19.21 -24.73 -10.17
N LYS A 183 -18.58 -24.86 -9.00
CA LYS A 183 -19.21 -25.11 -7.69
C LYS A 183 -19.69 -23.84 -6.99
N LEU A 184 -19.07 -22.69 -7.25
CA LEU A 184 -19.43 -21.43 -6.58
C LEU A 184 -20.76 -20.89 -7.10
N ARG A 185 -21.00 -20.94 -8.41
CA ARG A 185 -22.24 -20.41 -9.02
C ARG A 185 -23.52 -21.04 -8.44
N PRO A 186 -23.65 -22.38 -8.32
CA PRO A 186 -24.82 -22.99 -7.68
C PRO A 186 -24.95 -22.66 -6.18
N LEU A 187 -23.83 -22.53 -5.46
CA LEU A 187 -23.81 -22.20 -4.04
C LEU A 187 -24.28 -20.75 -3.78
N LEU A 188 -23.86 -19.82 -4.64
CA LEU A 188 -24.30 -18.42 -4.61
C LEU A 188 -25.78 -18.28 -5.01
N GLN A 189 -26.21 -18.97 -6.07
CA GLN A 189 -27.64 -19.02 -6.45
C GLN A 189 -28.50 -19.59 -5.32
N TRP A 190 -28.03 -20.65 -4.64
CA TRP A 190 -28.69 -21.17 -3.44
C TRP A 190 -28.75 -20.13 -2.32
N ALA A 191 -27.65 -19.41 -2.06
CA ALA A 191 -27.61 -18.37 -1.02
C ALA A 191 -28.54 -17.18 -1.34
N GLU A 192 -28.64 -16.76 -2.59
CA GLU A 192 -29.60 -15.73 -3.03
C GLU A 192 -31.05 -16.20 -2.86
N ILE A 193 -31.38 -17.45 -3.24
CA ILE A 193 -32.73 -18.03 -3.06
C ILE A 193 -33.09 -18.18 -1.57
N ALA A 194 -32.15 -18.68 -0.76
CA ALA A 194 -32.33 -18.86 0.68
C ALA A 194 -32.44 -17.53 1.45
N THR A 195 -31.76 -16.47 0.97
CA THR A 195 -31.89 -15.13 1.57
C THR A 195 -33.08 -14.34 1.04
N ALA A 196 -33.52 -14.53 -0.21
CA ALA A 196 -34.69 -13.88 -0.78
C ALA A 196 -36.02 -14.31 -0.11
N SER A 197 -36.03 -15.47 0.54
CA SER A 197 -37.20 -16.01 1.25
C SER A 197 -37.29 -15.57 2.72
N SER A 198 -36.34 -14.78 3.24
CA SER A 198 -36.46 -14.14 4.55
C SER A 198 -37.08 -12.73 4.47
N ASN A 199 -37.98 -12.41 5.41
CA ASN A 199 -38.88 -11.25 5.33
C ASN A 199 -38.24 -9.90 5.73
N GLY A 200 -36.90 -9.78 5.67
CA GLY A 200 -36.15 -8.58 6.03
C GLY A 200 -35.97 -7.61 4.86
N ASN A 201 -35.99 -6.30 5.12
CA ASN A 201 -36.01 -5.26 4.07
C ASN A 201 -34.61 -4.80 3.59
N TYR A 202 -33.66 -5.75 3.44
CA TYR A 202 -32.24 -5.47 3.18
C TYR A 202 -31.73 -6.13 1.89
N LYS A 203 -30.73 -5.55 1.22
CA LYS A 203 -30.03 -6.19 0.08
C LYS A 203 -29.35 -7.51 0.52
N PRO A 204 -29.21 -8.53 -0.37
CA PRO A 204 -28.73 -9.87 0.03
C PRO A 204 -27.39 -9.89 0.76
N VAL A 205 -26.39 -9.13 0.29
CA VAL A 205 -25.04 -9.06 0.89
C VAL A 205 -25.09 -8.66 2.37
N ALA A 206 -25.95 -7.72 2.74
CA ALA A 206 -26.10 -7.27 4.13
C ALA A 206 -26.71 -8.34 5.06
N ARG A 207 -27.40 -9.34 4.52
CA ARG A 207 -28.04 -10.42 5.30
C ARG A 207 -27.04 -11.48 5.76
N MET A 208 -25.88 -11.63 5.10
CA MET A 208 -24.86 -12.60 5.52
C MET A 208 -24.12 -12.18 6.81
N LEU A 209 -24.11 -10.89 7.14
CA LEU A 209 -23.51 -10.38 8.38
C LEU A 209 -24.34 -10.69 9.65
N THR A 210 -25.64 -11.00 9.50
CA THR A 210 -26.56 -11.22 10.65
C THR A 210 -26.80 -12.69 10.99
N VAL A 211 -26.12 -13.64 10.34
CA VAL A 211 -26.30 -15.10 10.59
C VAL A 211 -25.19 -15.65 11.50
N ARG A 212 -24.80 -14.88 12.53
CA ARG A 212 -23.73 -15.24 13.49
C ARG A 212 -24.01 -14.89 14.95
N GLU A 213 -25.27 -14.67 15.31
CA GLU A 213 -25.75 -14.60 16.70
C GLU A 213 -27.05 -15.42 16.86
N ASP A 214 -26.93 -16.75 16.84
CA ASP A 214 -27.85 -17.76 17.41
C ASP A 214 -27.13 -19.13 17.45
#